data_AF-A0A1Q9NH12-F1
#
_entry.id   AF-A0A1Q9NH12-F1
#
_cell.length_a   1.000
_cell.length_b   1.000
_cell.length_c   1.000
_cell.angle_alpha   90.00
_cell.angle_beta   90.00
_cell.angle_gamma   90.00
#
_symmetry.space_group_name_H-M   'P 1'
#
loop_
_entity.id
_entity.type
_entity.pdbx_description
1 polymer ?
#
loop_
_entity_poly.entity_id
_entity_poly.type
_entity_poly.pdbx_seq_one_letter_code
_entity_poly.pdbx_strand_id
1 'polypeptide(L)'
;MNDAELLKKVSFQESTLSKAIKEAEIIRHIGETAVQTTSYELTRESSSIDEYNMEIQSSQQNLLDELKNLEQVYGDIIRKENEQEKELKNQQSELEKFKKEKFKELEEIKIEYNTKLKNTQNEADGKYKKEEADSKSTISRKEKEFKKNLNQAEKEQAKATKEAEKLNNKRLKEIDKELNDVKKQSLSSKNNTINGFEKNHNLFLKELSDMEKTVEKKRNEIEKLKNRNDEERIAPIEADILFLDEQITEKRKEIEPREQKLNEQRKNLENESNQTIEEKENWAKLEREKSQKNLIGVTNSKTIQVEELKSNESSKFSKLKEERTTSIADLRAEQLRIIKSFEVEKETTVTRKAKEVDLEIEKKEKETDLTNKKIRSDFEVDRKNMLNSANKKLKLATTNLDKTIKKYHNFFRNSTQVISNRSSQ
;
A
#
# COMPACT_ATOMS: atom_id res chain seq x y z
N MET A 1 -55.50 -143.70 -91.52
CA MET A 1 -56.37 -142.71 -90.83
C MET A 1 -57.53 -142.43 -91.78
N ASN A 2 -58.76 -142.44 -91.27
CA ASN A 2 -59.95 -142.11 -92.07
C ASN A 2 -60.06 -140.58 -92.13
N ASP A 3 -60.37 -139.97 -93.28
CA ASP A 3 -60.31 -138.51 -93.49
C ASP A 3 -61.12 -137.69 -92.47
N ALA A 4 -62.19 -138.26 -91.92
CA ALA A 4 -63.02 -137.65 -90.87
C ALA A 4 -62.29 -137.48 -89.51
N GLU A 5 -61.31 -138.33 -89.22
CA GLU A 5 -60.56 -138.32 -87.96
C GLU A 5 -59.41 -137.29 -87.99
N LEU A 6 -58.83 -137.06 -89.17
CA LEU A 6 -57.89 -135.99 -89.46
C LEU A 6 -58.56 -134.61 -89.35
N LEU A 7 -59.76 -134.45 -89.92
CA LEU A 7 -60.55 -133.22 -89.83
C LEU A 7 -60.92 -132.84 -88.38
N LYS A 8 -61.26 -133.82 -87.52
CA LYS A 8 -61.52 -133.57 -86.08
C LYS A 8 -60.26 -133.15 -85.32
N LYS A 9 -59.10 -133.77 -85.59
CA LYS A 9 -57.84 -133.39 -84.96
C LYS A 9 -57.38 -132.00 -85.39
N VAL A 10 -57.49 -131.68 -86.67
CA VAL A 10 -57.16 -130.35 -87.21
C VAL A 10 -58.10 -129.29 -86.62
N SER A 11 -59.41 -129.54 -86.58
CA SER A 11 -60.39 -128.65 -85.94
C SER A 11 -60.13 -128.42 -84.44
N PHE A 12 -59.74 -129.47 -83.70
CA PHE A 12 -59.38 -129.35 -82.29
C PHE A 12 -58.07 -128.58 -82.08
N GLN A 13 -57.06 -128.80 -82.94
CA GLN A 13 -55.80 -128.07 -82.93
C GLN A 13 -56.00 -126.59 -83.30
N GLU A 14 -56.84 -126.29 -84.30
CA GLU A 14 -57.21 -124.92 -84.68
C GLU A 14 -57.98 -124.21 -83.56
N SER A 15 -58.89 -124.90 -82.86
CA SER A 15 -59.61 -124.36 -81.70
C SER A 15 -58.66 -124.06 -80.53
N THR A 16 -57.72 -124.96 -80.26
CA THR A 16 -56.72 -124.79 -79.18
C THR A 16 -55.73 -123.67 -79.51
N LEU A 17 -55.28 -123.59 -80.77
CA LEU A 17 -54.40 -122.52 -81.25
C LEU A 17 -55.11 -121.17 -81.24
N SER A 18 -56.39 -121.12 -81.66
CA SER A 18 -57.21 -119.90 -81.59
C SER A 18 -57.41 -119.42 -80.15
N LYS A 19 -57.59 -120.34 -79.20
CA LYS A 19 -57.67 -120.01 -77.77
C LYS A 19 -56.35 -119.48 -77.22
N ALA A 20 -55.23 -120.13 -77.55
CA ALA A 20 -53.89 -119.69 -77.14
C ALA A 20 -53.50 -118.32 -77.75
N ILE A 21 -53.88 -118.05 -79.01
CA ILE A 21 -53.68 -116.74 -79.65
C ILE A 21 -54.51 -115.68 -78.92
N LYS A 22 -55.77 -115.95 -78.58
CA LYS A 22 -56.61 -115.01 -77.80
C LYS A 22 -56.05 -114.76 -76.39
N GLU A 23 -55.57 -115.80 -75.71
CA GLU A 23 -54.94 -115.66 -74.39
C GLU A 23 -53.63 -114.85 -74.48
N ALA A 24 -52.80 -115.08 -75.51
CA ALA A 24 -51.59 -114.31 -75.77
C ALA A 24 -51.90 -112.85 -76.14
N GLU A 25 -52.98 -112.58 -76.90
CA GLU A 25 -53.45 -111.23 -77.20
C GLU A 25 -53.97 -110.53 -75.94
N ILE A 26 -54.67 -111.22 -75.05
CA ILE A 26 -55.09 -110.70 -73.75
C ILE A 26 -53.87 -110.37 -72.89
N ILE A 27 -52.89 -111.28 -72.79
CA ILE A 27 -51.64 -111.05 -72.04
C ILE A 27 -50.87 -109.88 -72.64
N ARG A 28 -50.76 -109.78 -73.96
CA ARG A 28 -50.12 -108.66 -74.66
C ARG A 28 -50.84 -107.35 -74.36
N HIS A 29 -52.16 -107.34 -74.43
CA HIS A 29 -52.96 -106.14 -74.16
C HIS A 29 -52.88 -105.71 -72.69
N ILE A 30 -52.88 -106.66 -71.74
CA ILE A 30 -52.63 -106.41 -70.32
C ILE A 30 -51.22 -105.83 -70.12
N GLY A 31 -50.20 -106.42 -70.76
CA GLY A 31 -48.82 -105.93 -70.72
C GLY A 31 -48.67 -104.52 -71.29
N GLU A 32 -49.24 -104.25 -72.45
CA GLU A 32 -49.25 -102.92 -73.09
C GLU A 32 -49.98 -101.88 -72.23
N THR A 33 -51.12 -102.24 -71.65
CA THR A 33 -51.89 -101.37 -70.74
C THR A 33 -51.13 -101.09 -69.44
N ALA A 34 -50.46 -102.10 -68.87
CA ALA A 34 -49.64 -101.95 -67.67
C ALA A 34 -48.42 -101.05 -67.92
N VAL A 35 -47.74 -101.21 -69.06
CA VAL A 35 -46.62 -100.35 -69.47
C VAL A 35 -47.07 -98.91 -69.71
N GLN A 36 -48.19 -98.70 -70.41
CA GLN A 36 -48.73 -97.35 -70.65
C GLN A 36 -49.15 -96.65 -69.34
N THR A 37 -49.83 -97.38 -68.45
CA THR A 37 -50.26 -96.85 -67.14
C THR A 37 -49.06 -96.48 -66.28
N THR A 38 -48.06 -97.37 -66.19
CA THR A 38 -46.82 -97.11 -65.44
C THR A 38 -46.04 -95.94 -66.03
N SER A 39 -45.92 -95.86 -67.37
CA SER A 39 -45.24 -94.76 -68.05
C SER A 39 -45.92 -93.41 -67.83
N TYR A 40 -47.26 -93.38 -67.84
CA TYR A 40 -48.04 -92.17 -67.55
C TYR A 40 -47.85 -91.72 -66.09
N GLU A 41 -47.89 -92.66 -65.14
CA GLU A 41 -47.67 -92.38 -63.72
C GLU A 41 -46.25 -91.88 -63.44
N LEU A 42 -45.22 -92.51 -64.01
CA LEU A 42 -43.83 -92.05 -63.88
C LEU A 42 -43.63 -90.65 -64.46
N THR A 43 -44.27 -90.35 -65.59
CA THR A 43 -44.20 -89.02 -66.21
C THR A 43 -44.90 -87.98 -65.33
N ARG A 44 -46.08 -88.32 -64.78
CA ARG A 44 -46.80 -87.46 -63.84
C ARG A 44 -46.00 -87.20 -62.56
N GLU A 45 -45.39 -88.23 -61.98
CA GLU A 45 -44.55 -88.08 -60.80
C GLU A 45 -43.29 -87.26 -61.10
N SER A 46 -42.66 -87.46 -62.26
CA SER A 46 -41.52 -86.64 -62.71
C SER A 46 -41.91 -85.17 -62.82
N SER A 47 -43.06 -84.84 -63.42
CA SER A 47 -43.54 -83.46 -63.50
C SER A 47 -43.79 -82.84 -62.11
N SER A 48 -44.37 -83.60 -61.17
CA SER A 48 -44.53 -83.13 -59.78
C SER A 48 -43.19 -82.92 -59.07
N ILE A 49 -42.18 -83.77 -59.30
CA ILE A 49 -40.83 -83.58 -58.77
C ILE A 49 -40.21 -82.28 -59.30
N ASP A 50 -40.36 -81.99 -60.59
CA ASP A 50 -39.87 -80.77 -61.21
C ASP A 50 -40.55 -79.52 -60.62
N GLU A 51 -41.87 -79.57 -60.41
CA GLU A 51 -42.63 -78.50 -59.75
C GLU A 51 -42.14 -78.25 -58.31
N TYR A 52 -41.93 -79.30 -57.51
CA TYR A 52 -41.39 -79.14 -56.16
C TYR A 52 -39.95 -78.64 -56.15
N ASN A 53 -39.11 -79.08 -57.09
CA ASN A 53 -37.75 -78.59 -57.22
C ASN A 53 -37.73 -77.09 -57.53
N MET A 54 -38.63 -76.61 -58.41
CA MET A 54 -38.81 -75.17 -58.67
C MET A 54 -39.30 -74.41 -57.41
N GLU A 55 -40.26 -74.96 -56.66
CA GLU A 55 -40.77 -74.35 -55.42
C GLU A 55 -39.67 -74.28 -54.33
N ILE A 56 -38.84 -75.32 -54.20
CA ILE A 56 -37.69 -75.36 -53.28
C ILE A 56 -36.64 -74.33 -53.70
N GLN A 57 -36.26 -74.28 -54.98
CA GLN A 57 -35.28 -73.31 -55.48
C GLN A 57 -35.76 -71.86 -55.27
N SER A 58 -37.03 -71.58 -55.56
CA SER A 58 -37.62 -70.27 -55.29
C SER A 58 -37.63 -69.93 -53.79
N SER A 59 -37.95 -70.89 -52.93
CA SER A 59 -37.95 -70.72 -51.47
C SER A 59 -36.53 -70.51 -50.90
N GLN A 60 -35.53 -71.21 -51.46
CA GLN A 60 -34.12 -71.04 -51.11
C GLN A 60 -33.59 -69.66 -51.54
N GLN A 61 -33.97 -69.21 -52.75
CA GLN A 61 -33.60 -67.88 -53.22
C GLN A 61 -34.20 -66.77 -52.34
N ASN A 62 -35.49 -66.89 -51.99
CA ASN A 62 -36.13 -65.96 -51.05
C ASN A 62 -35.43 -65.95 -49.69
N LEU A 63 -35.01 -67.10 -49.15
CA LEU A 63 -34.25 -67.15 -47.90
C LEU A 63 -32.88 -66.46 -48.02
N LEU A 64 -32.18 -66.67 -49.13
CA LEU A 64 -30.89 -66.04 -49.40
C LEU A 64 -31.01 -64.51 -49.50
N ASP A 65 -32.07 -64.02 -50.15
CA ASP A 65 -32.32 -62.58 -50.25
C ASP A 65 -32.64 -61.97 -48.89
N GLU A 66 -33.40 -62.66 -48.02
CA GLU A 66 -33.65 -62.18 -46.66
C GLU A 66 -32.40 -62.25 -45.75
N LEU A 67 -31.49 -63.20 -45.98
CA LEU A 67 -30.19 -63.23 -45.29
C LEU A 67 -29.30 -62.04 -45.70
N LYS A 68 -29.25 -61.71 -47.00
CA LYS A 68 -28.54 -60.51 -47.49
C LYS A 68 -29.15 -59.23 -46.93
N ASN A 69 -30.48 -59.14 -46.87
CA ASN A 69 -31.15 -58.00 -46.24
C ASN A 69 -30.77 -57.87 -44.77
N LEU A 70 -30.68 -58.97 -44.03
CA LEU A 70 -30.26 -58.96 -42.63
C LEU A 70 -28.80 -58.48 -42.48
N GLU A 71 -27.89 -58.95 -43.33
CA GLU A 71 -26.49 -58.49 -43.36
C GLU A 71 -26.39 -56.98 -43.62
N GLN A 72 -27.16 -56.47 -44.59
CA GLN A 72 -27.25 -55.03 -44.85
C GLN A 72 -27.77 -54.25 -43.64
N VAL A 73 -28.82 -54.76 -42.98
CA VAL A 73 -29.37 -54.14 -41.76
C VAL A 73 -28.32 -54.07 -40.65
N TYR A 74 -27.50 -55.10 -40.46
CA TYR A 74 -26.39 -55.06 -39.51
C TYR A 74 -25.34 -54.00 -39.91
N GLY A 75 -24.98 -53.92 -41.19
CA GLY A 75 -24.07 -52.90 -41.70
C GLY A 75 -24.58 -51.47 -41.45
N ASP A 76 -25.88 -51.24 -41.66
CA ASP A 76 -26.51 -49.94 -41.42
C ASP A 76 -26.58 -49.61 -39.92
N ILE A 77 -26.83 -50.59 -39.04
CA ILE A 77 -26.78 -50.41 -37.58
C ILE A 77 -25.37 -49.98 -37.16
N ILE A 78 -24.32 -50.66 -37.63
CA ILE A 78 -22.94 -50.32 -37.30
C ILE A 78 -22.59 -48.91 -37.81
N ARG A 79 -23.05 -48.53 -38.99
CA ARG A 79 -22.82 -47.18 -39.52
C ARG A 79 -23.49 -46.11 -38.64
N LYS A 80 -24.77 -46.30 -38.31
CA LYS A 80 -25.51 -45.39 -37.42
C LYS A 80 -24.89 -45.32 -36.02
N GLU A 81 -24.39 -46.43 -35.47
CA GLU A 81 -23.70 -46.46 -34.18
C GLU A 81 -22.43 -45.59 -34.20
N ASN A 82 -21.64 -45.67 -35.27
CA ASN A 82 -20.46 -44.84 -35.45
C ASN A 82 -20.79 -43.35 -35.63
N GLU A 83 -21.87 -43.03 -36.34
CA GLU A 83 -22.37 -41.64 -36.48
C GLU A 83 -22.81 -41.07 -35.13
N GLN A 84 -23.54 -41.88 -34.35
CA GLN A 84 -23.96 -41.53 -33.00
C GLN A 84 -22.76 -41.30 -32.07
N GLU A 85 -21.74 -42.17 -32.10
CA GLU A 85 -20.54 -42.00 -31.27
C GLU A 85 -19.80 -40.69 -31.62
N LYS A 86 -19.73 -40.34 -32.91
CA LYS A 86 -19.17 -39.05 -33.34
C LYS A 86 -20.00 -37.87 -32.83
N GLU A 87 -21.32 -37.95 -32.88
CA GLU A 87 -22.21 -36.91 -32.36
C GLU A 87 -22.01 -36.72 -30.84
N LEU A 88 -21.98 -37.81 -30.07
CA LEU A 88 -21.73 -37.77 -28.62
C LEU A 88 -20.36 -37.14 -28.31
N LYS A 89 -19.31 -37.48 -29.06
CA LYS A 89 -17.98 -36.88 -28.91
C LYS A 89 -17.99 -35.38 -29.23
N ASN A 90 -18.72 -34.97 -30.26
CA ASN A 90 -18.87 -33.55 -30.59
C ASN A 90 -19.56 -32.78 -29.46
N GLN A 91 -20.65 -33.32 -28.89
CA GLN A 91 -21.32 -32.69 -27.76
C GLN A 91 -20.41 -32.56 -26.53
N GLN A 92 -19.60 -33.58 -26.24
CA GLN A 92 -18.59 -33.50 -25.18
C GLN A 92 -17.53 -32.43 -25.48
N SER A 93 -17.05 -32.33 -26.72
CA SER A 93 -16.09 -31.30 -27.11
C SER A 93 -16.67 -29.88 -27.01
N GLU A 94 -17.95 -29.69 -27.34
CA GLU A 94 -18.63 -28.40 -27.21
C GLU A 94 -18.80 -28.00 -25.74
N LEU A 95 -19.17 -28.95 -24.88
CA LEU A 95 -19.25 -28.74 -23.43
C LEU A 95 -17.91 -28.32 -22.83
N GLU A 96 -16.81 -28.98 -23.21
CA GLU A 96 -15.46 -28.62 -22.74
C GLU A 96 -15.02 -27.23 -23.24
N LYS A 97 -15.33 -26.88 -24.50
CA LYS A 97 -15.09 -25.51 -25.01
C LYS A 97 -15.86 -24.47 -24.22
N PHE A 98 -17.14 -24.73 -23.93
CA PHE A 98 -17.99 -23.85 -23.14
C PHE A 98 -17.43 -23.65 -21.73
N LYS A 99 -17.04 -24.72 -21.03
CA LYS A 99 -16.39 -24.64 -19.71
C LYS A 99 -15.13 -23.76 -19.76
N LYS A 100 -14.27 -23.99 -20.75
CA LYS A 100 -13.03 -23.23 -20.92
C LYS A 100 -13.29 -21.75 -21.17
N GLU A 101 -14.27 -21.42 -22.00
CA GLU A 101 -14.68 -20.04 -22.27
C GLU A 101 -15.17 -19.35 -21.00
N LYS A 102 -16.02 -20.01 -20.21
CA LYS A 102 -16.55 -19.49 -18.95
C LYS A 102 -15.48 -19.24 -17.90
N PHE A 103 -14.52 -20.16 -17.75
CA PHE A 103 -13.38 -19.93 -16.87
C PHE A 103 -12.48 -18.79 -17.36
N LYS A 104 -12.33 -18.61 -18.67
CA LYS A 104 -11.57 -17.49 -19.24
C LYS A 104 -12.23 -16.14 -18.93
N GLU A 105 -13.55 -16.02 -19.09
CA GLU A 105 -14.31 -14.82 -18.72
C GLU A 105 -14.09 -14.46 -17.23
N LEU A 106 -14.14 -15.46 -16.34
CA LEU A 106 -13.90 -15.25 -14.92
C LEU A 106 -12.47 -14.76 -14.63
N GLU A 107 -11.48 -15.30 -15.33
CA GLU A 107 -10.07 -14.92 -15.17
C GLU A 107 -9.80 -13.51 -15.69
N GLU A 108 -10.41 -13.12 -16.82
CA GLU A 108 -10.35 -11.76 -17.36
C GLU A 108 -10.88 -10.73 -16.35
N ILE A 109 -11.99 -11.03 -15.66
CA ILE A 109 -12.55 -10.18 -14.60
C ILE A 109 -11.56 -10.05 -13.42
N LYS A 110 -10.93 -11.16 -12.99
CA LYS A 110 -9.92 -11.10 -11.92
C LYS A 110 -8.74 -10.21 -12.31
N ILE A 111 -8.26 -10.32 -13.56
CA ILE A 111 -7.16 -9.50 -14.08
C ILE A 111 -7.56 -8.02 -14.15
N GLU A 112 -8.76 -7.71 -14.61
CA GLU A 112 -9.27 -6.33 -14.65
C GLU A 112 -9.31 -5.70 -13.25
N TYR A 113 -9.85 -6.42 -12.26
CA TYR A 113 -9.88 -5.94 -10.87
C TYR A 113 -8.48 -5.79 -10.27
N ASN A 114 -7.55 -6.71 -10.55
CA ASN A 114 -6.17 -6.57 -10.11
C ASN A 114 -5.50 -5.33 -10.72
N THR A 115 -5.78 -5.04 -11.99
CA THR A 115 -5.25 -3.88 -12.69
C THR A 115 -5.81 -2.58 -12.12
N LYS A 116 -7.13 -2.53 -11.91
CA LYS A 116 -7.79 -1.38 -11.26
C LYS A 116 -7.25 -1.15 -9.84
N LEU A 117 -7.15 -2.20 -9.02
CA LEU A 117 -6.58 -2.11 -7.67
C LEU A 117 -5.17 -1.53 -7.68
N LYS A 118 -4.31 -2.02 -8.59
CA LYS A 118 -2.94 -1.52 -8.75
C LYS A 118 -2.92 -0.04 -9.14
N ASN A 119 -3.80 0.38 -10.05
CA ASN A 119 -3.90 1.79 -10.45
C ASN A 119 -4.38 2.66 -9.29
N THR A 120 -5.40 2.24 -8.54
CA THR A 120 -5.89 2.92 -7.35
C THR A 120 -4.80 3.05 -6.27
N GLN A 121 -4.03 1.98 -6.03
CA GLN A 121 -2.89 2.00 -5.11
C GLN A 121 -1.83 3.02 -5.57
N ASN A 122 -1.47 3.03 -6.84
CA ASN A 122 -0.48 3.96 -7.38
C ASN A 122 -0.95 5.42 -7.29
N GLU A 123 -2.20 5.71 -7.61
CA GLU A 123 -2.78 7.06 -7.49
C GLU A 123 -2.84 7.53 -6.03
N ALA A 124 -3.28 6.65 -5.14
CA ALA A 124 -3.30 6.88 -3.70
C ALA A 124 -1.89 7.20 -3.19
N ASP A 125 -0.90 6.36 -3.50
CA ASP A 125 0.51 6.56 -3.12
C ASP A 125 1.09 7.84 -3.70
N GLY A 126 0.74 8.19 -4.94
CA GLY A 126 1.14 9.43 -5.57
C GLY A 126 0.66 10.66 -4.81
N LYS A 127 -0.61 10.68 -4.41
CA LYS A 127 -1.19 11.77 -3.58
C LYS A 127 -0.49 11.89 -2.23
N TYR A 128 -0.29 10.77 -1.53
CA TYR A 128 0.40 10.75 -0.24
C TYR A 128 1.83 11.26 -0.34
N LYS A 129 2.62 10.76 -1.30
CA LYS A 129 4.01 11.18 -1.48
C LYS A 129 4.12 12.66 -1.80
N LYS A 130 3.18 13.20 -2.57
CA LYS A 130 3.13 14.63 -2.89
C LYS A 130 2.84 15.46 -1.64
N GLU A 131 1.79 15.14 -0.90
CA GLU A 131 1.45 15.86 0.33
C GLU A 131 2.58 15.78 1.38
N GLU A 132 3.19 14.61 1.53
CA GLU A 132 4.32 14.42 2.43
C GLU A 132 5.51 15.32 2.05
N ALA A 133 5.82 15.41 0.75
CA ALA A 133 6.90 16.24 0.24
C ALA A 133 6.60 17.74 0.42
N ASP A 134 5.39 18.19 0.08
CA ASP A 134 4.97 19.58 0.18
C ASP A 134 4.95 20.06 1.65
N SER A 135 4.42 19.22 2.55
CA SER A 135 4.43 19.45 4.00
C SER A 135 5.87 19.52 4.56
N LYS A 136 6.75 18.60 4.14
CA LYS A 136 8.16 18.58 4.57
C LYS A 136 8.91 19.83 4.10
N SER A 137 8.69 20.24 2.85
CA SER A 137 9.25 21.47 2.29
C SER A 137 8.80 22.70 3.08
N THR A 138 7.50 22.79 3.39
CA THR A 138 6.93 23.91 4.14
C THR A 138 7.50 24.02 5.56
N ILE A 139 7.59 22.91 6.29
CA ILE A 139 8.20 22.89 7.63
C ILE A 139 9.68 23.30 7.56
N SER A 140 10.44 22.77 6.59
CA SER A 140 11.85 23.10 6.41
C SER A 140 12.06 24.59 6.12
N ARG A 141 11.20 25.19 5.29
CA ARG A 141 11.24 26.63 4.99
C ARG A 141 10.96 27.47 6.23
N LYS A 142 9.90 27.14 6.98
CA LYS A 142 9.59 27.82 8.24
C LYS A 142 10.76 27.69 9.23
N GLU A 143 11.36 26.51 9.36
CA GLU A 143 12.46 26.28 10.32
C GLU A 143 13.68 27.15 9.98
N LYS A 144 14.01 27.31 8.69
CA LYS A 144 15.04 28.23 8.23
C LYS A 144 14.71 29.69 8.56
N GLU A 145 13.47 30.09 8.34
CA GLU A 145 13.00 31.45 8.64
C GLU A 145 13.08 31.74 10.14
N PHE A 146 12.68 30.80 10.98
CA PHE A 146 12.82 30.89 12.43
C PHE A 146 14.28 31.02 12.87
N LYS A 147 15.18 30.15 12.39
CA LYS A 147 16.61 30.25 12.70
C LYS A 147 17.19 31.60 12.27
N LYS A 148 16.74 32.15 11.14
CA LYS A 148 17.15 33.47 10.66
C LYS A 148 16.67 34.58 11.61
N ASN A 149 15.39 34.57 11.99
CA ASN A 149 14.81 35.56 12.90
C ASN A 149 15.45 35.49 14.29
N LEU A 150 15.73 34.28 14.77
CA LEU A 150 16.39 34.07 16.05
C LEU A 150 17.82 34.62 16.04
N ASN A 151 18.61 34.30 15.02
CA ASN A 151 19.96 34.84 14.85
C ASN A 151 19.95 36.37 14.75
N GLN A 152 18.92 36.96 14.13
CA GLN A 152 18.76 38.40 14.05
C GLN A 152 18.46 39.00 15.42
N ALA A 153 17.54 38.41 16.19
CA ALA A 153 17.20 38.86 17.54
C ALA A 153 18.39 38.74 18.51
N GLU A 154 19.18 37.66 18.44
CA GLU A 154 20.40 37.49 19.25
C GLU A 154 21.47 38.52 18.88
N LYS A 155 21.62 38.88 17.60
CA LYS A 155 22.51 39.96 17.16
C LYS A 155 22.04 41.32 17.67
N GLU A 156 20.75 41.59 17.67
CA GLU A 156 20.17 42.83 18.19
C GLU A 156 20.31 42.93 19.72
N GLN A 157 20.10 41.83 20.45
CA GLN A 157 20.41 41.73 21.89
C GLN A 157 21.88 42.04 22.17
N ALA A 158 22.80 41.43 21.42
CA ALA A 158 24.24 41.66 21.59
C ALA A 158 24.64 43.11 21.27
N LYS A 159 24.05 43.73 20.24
CA LYS A 159 24.26 45.16 19.94
C LYS A 159 23.73 46.06 21.06
N ALA A 160 22.49 45.85 21.49
CA ALA A 160 21.87 46.64 22.56
C ALA A 160 22.66 46.53 23.88
N THR A 161 23.16 45.33 24.19
CA THR A 161 23.99 45.09 25.37
C THR A 161 25.32 45.84 25.27
N LYS A 162 26.01 45.76 24.12
CA LYS A 162 27.26 46.51 23.89
C LYS A 162 27.06 48.02 23.93
N GLU A 163 25.95 48.54 23.39
CA GLU A 163 25.62 49.96 23.45
C GLU A 163 25.32 50.41 24.88
N ALA A 164 24.56 49.63 25.64
CA ALA A 164 24.28 49.88 27.05
C ALA A 164 25.56 49.84 27.90
N GLU A 165 26.47 48.88 27.67
CA GLU A 165 27.77 48.81 28.33
C GLU A 165 28.64 50.03 28.01
N LYS A 166 28.70 50.46 26.74
CA LYS A 166 29.42 51.68 26.34
C LYS A 166 28.86 52.92 27.05
N LEU A 167 27.54 53.06 27.10
CA LEU A 167 26.88 54.18 27.75
C LEU A 167 27.14 54.16 29.27
N ASN A 168 27.04 52.99 29.90
CA ASN A 168 27.33 52.81 31.31
C ASN A 168 28.79 53.16 31.63
N ASN A 169 29.75 52.66 30.84
CA ASN A 169 31.17 52.99 31.00
C ASN A 169 31.46 54.49 30.82
N LYS A 170 30.76 55.15 29.89
CA LYS A 170 30.87 56.61 29.74
C LYS A 170 30.36 57.32 31.00
N ARG A 171 29.21 56.90 31.53
CA ARG A 171 28.63 57.49 32.75
C ARG A 171 29.52 57.27 33.97
N LEU A 172 30.10 56.08 34.13
CA LEU A 172 31.05 55.79 35.21
C LEU A 172 32.28 56.72 35.14
N LYS A 173 32.84 56.94 33.94
CA LYS A 173 33.95 57.88 33.74
C LYS A 173 33.58 59.32 34.08
N GLU A 174 32.35 59.75 33.77
CA GLU A 174 31.85 61.08 34.15
C GLU A 174 31.72 61.21 35.68
N ILE A 175 31.17 60.21 36.37
CA ILE A 175 31.06 60.18 37.84
C ILE A 175 32.46 60.29 38.48
N ASP A 176 33.43 59.51 37.99
CA ASP A 176 34.80 59.53 38.50
C ASP A 176 35.48 60.88 38.25
N LYS A 177 35.23 61.49 37.09
CA LYS A 177 35.74 62.83 36.78
C LYS A 177 35.16 63.88 37.73
N GLU A 178 33.84 63.89 37.93
CA GLU A 178 33.18 64.82 38.85
C GLU A 178 33.68 64.67 40.29
N LEU A 179 33.86 63.43 40.76
CA LEU A 179 34.42 63.17 42.10
C LEU A 179 35.84 63.72 42.23
N ASN A 180 36.68 63.49 41.23
CA ASN A 180 38.06 63.98 41.23
C ASN A 180 38.13 65.52 41.15
N ASP A 181 37.26 66.14 40.36
CA ASP A 181 37.18 67.59 40.24
C ASP A 181 36.77 68.24 41.58
N VAL A 182 35.79 67.65 42.30
CA VAL A 182 35.41 68.10 43.66
C VAL A 182 36.55 67.90 44.66
N LYS A 183 37.25 66.76 44.64
CA LYS A 183 38.42 66.53 45.51
C LYS A 183 39.50 67.59 45.28
N LYS A 184 39.81 67.90 44.02
CA LYS A 184 40.80 68.95 43.66
C LYS A 184 40.34 70.34 44.07
N GLN A 185 39.08 70.70 43.83
CA GLN A 185 38.54 71.99 44.23
C GLN A 185 38.54 72.16 45.76
N SER A 186 38.10 71.14 46.50
CA SER A 186 38.09 71.13 47.96
C SER A 186 39.49 71.28 48.57
N LEU A 187 40.50 70.57 48.01
CA LEU A 187 41.90 70.73 48.43
C LEU A 187 42.48 72.09 48.07
N SER A 188 42.16 72.63 46.89
CA SER A 188 42.62 73.94 46.43
C SER A 188 42.03 75.08 47.26
N SER A 189 40.72 75.05 47.55
CA SER A 189 40.06 76.05 48.40
C SER A 189 40.56 76.00 49.84
N LYS A 190 40.73 74.80 50.41
CA LYS A 190 41.38 74.59 51.73
C LYS A 190 42.78 75.22 51.76
N ASN A 191 43.64 74.87 50.81
CA ASN A 191 45.03 75.36 50.77
C ASN A 191 45.12 76.88 50.55
N ASN A 192 44.30 77.45 49.66
CA ASN A 192 44.31 78.90 49.42
C ASN A 192 43.87 79.69 50.65
N THR A 193 42.89 79.15 51.39
CA THR A 193 42.36 79.79 52.61
C THR A 193 43.37 79.69 53.76
N ILE A 194 43.98 78.51 53.97
CA ILE A 194 45.05 78.31 54.95
C ILE A 194 46.26 79.19 54.64
N ASN A 195 46.71 79.27 53.38
CA ASN A 195 47.81 80.13 52.97
C ASN A 195 47.53 81.62 53.26
N GLY A 196 46.28 82.06 53.10
CA GLY A 196 45.87 83.43 53.46
C GLY A 196 46.00 83.71 54.96
N PHE A 197 45.57 82.78 55.80
CA PHE A 197 45.71 82.89 57.26
C PHE A 197 47.17 82.79 57.72
N GLU A 198 47.95 81.85 57.16
CA GLU A 198 49.39 81.71 57.44
C GLU A 198 50.17 82.97 57.05
N LYS A 199 49.85 83.59 55.90
CA LYS A 199 50.49 84.83 55.46
C LYS A 199 50.23 85.99 56.43
N ASN A 200 49.00 86.11 56.93
CA ASN A 200 48.64 87.13 57.92
C ASN A 200 49.32 86.87 59.27
N HIS A 201 49.40 85.61 59.71
CA HIS A 201 50.11 85.22 60.92
C HIS A 201 51.62 85.50 60.82
N ASN A 202 52.24 85.13 59.71
CA ASN A 202 53.65 85.40 59.45
C ASN A 202 53.97 86.89 59.35
N LEU A 203 53.05 87.71 58.80
CA LEU A 203 53.21 89.16 58.77
C LEU A 203 53.19 89.75 60.19
N PHE A 204 52.30 89.26 61.06
CA PHE A 204 52.25 89.66 62.47
C PHE A 204 53.54 89.30 63.22
N LEU A 205 54.06 88.07 63.05
CA LEU A 205 55.33 87.65 63.63
C LEU A 205 56.52 88.49 63.11
N LYS A 206 56.49 88.87 61.83
CA LYS A 206 57.51 89.74 61.24
C LYS A 206 57.48 91.15 61.82
N GLU A 207 56.29 91.76 61.95
CA GLU A 207 56.14 93.06 62.60
C GLU A 207 56.67 93.04 64.03
N LEU A 208 56.36 91.97 64.80
CA LEU A 208 56.89 91.78 66.15
C LEU A 208 58.42 91.73 66.14
N SER A 209 59.01 90.93 65.25
CA SER A 209 60.47 90.82 65.10
C SER A 209 61.13 92.15 64.73
N ASP A 210 60.49 92.95 63.88
CA ASP A 210 61.03 94.25 63.46
C ASP A 210 60.96 95.29 64.60
N MET A 211 59.92 95.25 65.43
CA MET A 211 59.86 96.05 66.67
C MET A 211 60.94 95.63 67.67
N GLU A 212 61.13 94.33 67.88
CA GLU A 212 62.19 93.79 68.76
C GLU A 212 63.59 94.22 68.31
N LYS A 213 63.87 94.13 67.01
CA LYS A 213 65.14 94.64 66.44
C LYS A 213 65.30 96.15 66.63
N THR A 214 64.20 96.91 66.60
CA THR A 214 64.21 98.36 66.80
C THR A 214 64.52 98.71 68.25
N VAL A 215 63.90 98.01 69.21
CA VAL A 215 64.24 98.11 70.63
C VAL A 215 65.70 97.75 70.87
N GLU A 216 66.17 96.64 70.30
CA GLU A 216 67.55 96.20 70.45
C GLU A 216 68.55 97.24 69.90
N LYS A 217 68.26 97.86 68.75
CA LYS A 217 69.06 98.98 68.23
C LYS A 217 69.07 100.18 69.17
N LYS A 218 67.92 100.57 69.73
CA LYS A 218 67.82 101.69 70.68
C LYS A 218 68.54 101.39 72.00
N ARG A 219 68.50 100.16 72.49
CA ARG A 219 69.27 99.70 73.67
C ARG A 219 70.77 99.84 73.42
N ASN A 220 71.25 99.37 72.27
CA ASN A 220 72.65 99.52 71.84
C ASN A 220 73.06 101.00 71.67
N GLU A 221 72.12 101.89 71.30
CA GLU A 221 72.35 103.33 71.20
C GLU A 221 72.50 104.00 72.57
N ILE A 222 71.65 103.66 73.53
CA ILE A 222 71.80 104.08 74.94
C ILE A 222 73.15 103.64 75.49
N GLU A 223 73.56 102.40 75.25
CA GLU A 223 74.84 101.87 75.74
C GLU A 223 76.03 102.68 75.20
N LYS A 224 75.95 103.13 73.94
CA LYS A 224 76.95 104.04 73.35
C LYS A 224 76.91 105.46 73.92
N LEU A 225 75.74 105.97 74.31
CA LEU A 225 75.57 107.30 74.90
C LEU A 225 75.98 107.33 76.39
N LYS A 226 75.71 106.24 77.13
CA LYS A 226 76.20 106.03 78.51
C LYS A 226 77.73 106.08 78.57
N ASN A 227 78.41 105.48 77.60
CA ASN A 227 79.87 105.55 77.48
C ASN A 227 80.43 106.96 77.16
N ARG A 228 79.56 107.93 76.81
CA ARG A 228 79.95 109.32 76.51
C ARG A 228 79.53 110.33 77.59
N ASN A 229 78.92 109.86 78.70
CA ASN A 229 78.33 110.71 79.76
C ASN A 229 77.29 111.74 79.24
N ASP A 230 76.55 111.40 78.18
CA ASP A 230 75.61 112.31 77.51
C ASP A 230 74.17 112.07 78.05
N GLU A 231 73.97 112.30 79.35
CA GLU A 231 72.77 111.90 80.10
C GLU A 231 71.46 112.57 79.61
N GLU A 232 71.52 113.80 79.12
CA GLU A 232 70.33 114.51 78.60
C GLU A 232 69.70 113.83 77.37
N ARG A 233 70.48 113.06 76.60
CA ARG A 233 70.01 112.34 75.41
C ARG A 233 69.54 110.91 75.68
N ILE A 234 69.80 110.38 76.87
CA ILE A 234 69.45 109.01 77.24
C ILE A 234 67.96 108.90 77.62
N ALA A 235 67.45 109.84 78.43
CA ALA A 235 66.09 109.79 78.95
C ALA A 235 64.98 109.70 77.86
N PRO A 236 65.07 110.44 76.72
CA PRO A 236 64.09 110.30 75.63
C PRO A 236 64.12 108.92 74.97
N ILE A 237 65.30 108.31 74.83
CA ILE A 237 65.46 107.00 74.18
C ILE A 237 65.02 105.87 75.13
N GLU A 238 65.24 106.01 76.44
CA GLU A 238 64.74 105.08 77.46
C GLU A 238 63.20 105.10 77.53
N ALA A 239 62.57 106.27 77.43
CA ALA A 239 61.11 106.38 77.35
C ALA A 239 60.54 105.71 76.09
N ASP A 240 61.20 105.88 74.94
CA ASP A 240 60.84 105.21 73.68
C ASP A 240 60.97 103.68 73.76
N ILE A 241 61.99 103.16 74.45
CA ILE A 241 62.18 101.72 74.66
C ILE A 241 61.10 101.17 75.56
N LEU A 242 60.80 101.83 76.69
CA LEU A 242 59.74 101.40 77.60
C LEU A 242 58.39 101.33 76.87
N PHE A 243 58.08 102.32 76.04
CA PHE A 243 56.88 102.33 75.22
C PHE A 243 56.85 101.20 74.19
N LEU A 244 57.98 100.91 73.53
CA LEU A 244 58.06 99.81 72.55
C LEU A 244 58.05 98.43 73.22
N ASP A 245 58.70 98.27 74.38
CA ASP A 245 58.69 97.03 75.17
C ASP A 245 57.28 96.73 75.70
N GLU A 246 56.53 97.76 76.11
CA GLU A 246 55.12 97.62 76.48
C GLU A 246 54.28 97.13 75.28
N GLN A 247 54.44 97.74 74.10
CA GLN A 247 53.76 97.28 72.87
C GLN A 247 54.19 95.88 72.43
N ILE A 248 55.47 95.51 72.56
CA ILE A 248 55.95 94.15 72.25
C ILE A 248 55.34 93.14 73.24
N THR A 249 55.25 93.50 74.52
CA THR A 249 54.65 92.66 75.55
C THR A 249 53.16 92.45 75.30
N GLU A 250 52.43 93.50 74.90
CA GLU A 250 51.04 93.38 74.48
C GLU A 250 50.88 92.52 73.22
N LYS A 251 51.67 92.76 72.16
CA LYS A 251 51.61 91.92 70.95
C LYS A 251 52.02 90.47 71.20
N ARG A 252 52.95 90.19 72.14
CA ARG A 252 53.34 88.82 72.52
C ARG A 252 52.18 88.07 73.20
N LYS A 253 51.36 88.76 74.00
CA LYS A 253 50.13 88.18 74.58
C LYS A 253 49.12 87.75 73.51
N GLU A 254 49.17 88.33 72.29
CA GLU A 254 48.30 87.95 71.17
C GLU A 254 48.80 86.75 70.34
N ILE A 255 50.06 86.29 70.51
CA ILE A 255 50.62 85.20 69.69
C ILE A 255 49.87 83.89 69.91
N GLU A 256 49.79 83.44 71.17
CA GLU A 256 49.17 82.17 71.54
C GLU A 256 47.67 82.12 71.17
N PRO A 257 46.85 83.15 71.44
CA PRO A 257 45.47 83.22 70.93
C PRO A 257 45.37 83.18 69.39
N ARG A 258 46.30 83.81 68.66
CA ARG A 258 46.31 83.81 67.19
C ARG A 258 46.72 82.44 66.61
N GLU A 259 47.68 81.75 67.22
CA GLU A 259 48.06 80.38 66.85
C GLU A 259 46.95 79.38 67.12
N GLN A 260 46.30 79.45 68.30
CA GLN A 260 45.15 78.61 68.62
C GLN A 260 44.01 78.82 67.61
N LYS A 261 43.70 80.07 67.28
CA LYS A 261 42.68 80.41 66.26
C LYS A 261 43.05 79.90 64.87
N LEU A 262 44.33 79.95 64.48
CA LEU A 262 44.81 79.38 63.21
C LEU A 262 44.64 77.86 63.19
N ASN A 263 45.01 77.16 64.28
CA ASN A 263 44.87 75.71 64.38
C ASN A 263 43.40 75.26 64.40
N GLU A 264 42.54 76.01 65.07
CA GLU A 264 41.09 75.76 65.06
C GLU A 264 40.49 75.97 63.65
N GLN A 265 40.93 77.02 62.94
CA GLN A 265 40.56 77.24 61.53
C GLN A 265 41.06 76.12 60.60
N ARG A 266 42.30 75.61 60.78
CA ARG A 266 42.80 74.45 60.03
C ARG A 266 41.91 73.23 60.25
N LYS A 267 41.56 72.95 61.51
CA LYS A 267 40.75 71.79 61.90
C LYS A 267 39.32 71.89 61.35
N ASN A 268 38.71 73.08 61.41
CA ASN A 268 37.38 73.31 60.87
C ASN A 268 37.35 73.16 59.34
N LEU A 269 38.30 73.77 58.62
CA LEU A 269 38.43 73.64 57.17
C LEU A 269 38.75 72.20 56.73
N GLU A 270 39.49 71.45 57.54
CA GLU A 270 39.75 70.03 57.31
C GLU A 270 38.51 69.18 57.46
N ASN A 271 37.71 69.42 58.52
CA ASN A 271 36.44 68.74 58.72
C ASN A 271 35.44 69.07 57.60
N GLU A 272 35.29 70.33 57.22
CA GLU A 272 34.42 70.76 56.11
C GLU A 272 34.85 70.16 54.77
N SER A 273 36.16 70.15 54.49
CA SER A 273 36.73 69.54 53.27
C SER A 273 36.48 68.03 53.23
N ASN A 274 36.70 67.33 54.35
CA ASN A 274 36.46 65.89 54.48
C ASN A 274 34.97 65.55 54.36
N GLN A 275 34.09 66.31 55.00
CA GLN A 275 32.64 66.12 54.90
C GLN A 275 32.15 66.31 53.46
N THR A 276 32.61 67.35 52.77
CA THR A 276 32.27 67.59 51.35
C THR A 276 32.74 66.45 50.45
N ILE A 277 33.94 65.90 50.71
CA ILE A 277 34.46 64.74 49.97
C ILE A 277 33.62 63.50 50.25
N GLU A 278 33.30 63.22 51.52
CA GLU A 278 32.50 62.06 51.93
C GLU A 278 31.08 62.09 51.35
N GLU A 279 30.42 63.25 51.36
CA GLU A 279 29.11 63.43 50.72
C GLU A 279 29.16 63.16 49.22
N LYS A 280 30.21 63.64 48.52
CA LYS A 280 30.37 63.39 47.08
C LYS A 280 30.76 61.94 46.78
N GLU A 281 31.49 61.26 47.66
CA GLU A 281 31.79 59.83 47.56
C GLU A 281 30.52 58.98 47.72
N ASN A 282 29.67 59.32 48.69
CA ASN A 282 28.36 58.66 48.88
C ASN A 282 27.43 58.87 47.68
N TRP A 283 27.38 60.09 47.13
CA TRP A 283 26.67 60.37 45.88
C TRP A 283 27.22 59.53 44.72
N ALA A 284 28.55 59.47 44.55
CA ALA A 284 29.19 58.70 43.49
C ALA A 284 28.88 57.20 43.62
N LYS A 285 28.86 56.65 44.83
CA LYS A 285 28.48 55.26 45.09
C LYS A 285 27.03 54.98 44.67
N LEU A 286 26.08 55.82 45.09
CA LEU A 286 24.68 55.69 44.73
C LEU A 286 24.47 55.76 43.21
N GLU A 287 25.18 56.67 42.55
CA GLU A 287 25.02 56.89 41.11
C GLU A 287 25.65 55.76 40.28
N ARG A 288 26.78 55.19 40.74
CA ARG A 288 27.35 53.94 40.16
C ARG A 288 26.37 52.78 40.28
N GLU A 289 25.72 52.61 41.44
CA GLU A 289 24.72 51.57 41.66
C GLU A 289 23.50 51.74 40.74
N LYS A 290 22.97 52.96 40.57
CA LYS A 290 21.88 53.23 39.61
C LYS A 290 22.30 52.90 38.18
N SER A 291 23.50 53.30 37.79
CA SER A 291 24.04 53.07 36.45
C SER A 291 24.17 51.55 36.15
N GLN A 292 24.64 50.77 37.13
CA GLN A 292 24.68 49.30 37.04
C GLN A 292 23.28 48.67 37.00
N LYS A 293 22.33 49.12 37.83
CA LYS A 293 20.94 48.62 37.80
C LYS A 293 20.29 48.87 36.44
N ASN A 294 20.54 50.02 35.81
CA ASN A 294 20.05 50.31 34.47
C ASN A 294 20.64 49.36 33.41
N LEU A 295 21.96 49.07 33.48
CA LEU A 295 22.59 48.11 32.60
C LEU A 295 21.95 46.72 32.73
N ILE A 296 21.77 46.24 33.96
CA ILE A 296 21.13 44.95 34.27
C ILE A 296 19.67 44.93 33.77
N GLY A 297 18.94 46.02 33.94
CA GLY A 297 17.56 46.14 33.46
C GLY A 297 17.46 45.98 31.93
N VAL A 298 18.35 46.64 31.18
CA VAL A 298 18.38 46.55 29.71
C VAL A 298 18.78 45.15 29.25
N THR A 299 19.82 44.55 29.85
CA THR A 299 20.25 43.19 29.47
C THR A 299 19.19 42.14 29.80
N ASN A 300 18.56 42.21 30.97
CA ASN A 300 17.48 41.29 31.33
C ASN A 300 16.27 41.44 30.40
N SER A 301 15.83 42.67 30.12
CA SER A 301 14.70 42.92 29.21
C SER A 301 14.95 42.34 27.81
N LYS A 302 16.15 42.53 27.26
CA LYS A 302 16.50 41.98 25.95
C LYS A 302 16.65 40.45 25.96
N THR A 303 17.12 39.87 27.06
CA THR A 303 17.21 38.42 27.23
C THR A 303 15.82 37.78 27.27
N ILE A 304 14.90 38.36 28.03
CA ILE A 304 13.49 37.91 28.10
C ILE A 304 12.85 37.96 26.71
N GLN A 305 13.04 39.03 25.94
CA GLN A 305 12.51 39.13 24.57
C GLN A 305 12.99 37.99 23.66
N VAL A 306 14.27 37.63 23.74
CA VAL A 306 14.84 36.53 22.94
C VAL A 306 14.31 35.17 23.42
N GLU A 307 14.17 34.96 24.73
CA GLU A 307 13.60 33.72 25.30
C GLU A 307 12.12 33.56 24.97
N GLU A 308 11.33 34.63 25.01
CA GLU A 308 9.92 34.64 24.59
C GLU A 308 9.78 34.29 23.10
N LEU A 309 10.64 34.85 22.24
CA LEU A 309 10.70 34.49 20.82
C LEU A 309 11.04 33.01 20.64
N LYS A 310 12.04 32.48 21.37
CA LYS A 310 12.39 31.05 21.33
C LYS A 310 11.21 30.17 21.74
N SER A 311 10.55 30.51 22.84
CA SER A 311 9.43 29.75 23.39
C SER A 311 8.22 29.76 22.44
N ASN A 312 7.79 30.94 22.00
CA ASN A 312 6.63 31.10 21.13
C ASN A 312 6.80 30.38 19.79
N GLU A 313 7.96 30.54 19.15
CA GLU A 313 8.21 29.88 17.88
C GLU A 313 8.40 28.36 18.05
N SER A 314 9.09 27.90 19.09
CA SER A 314 9.21 26.46 19.40
C SER A 314 7.84 25.80 19.57
N SER A 315 6.92 26.47 20.26
CA SER A 315 5.52 26.03 20.41
C SER A 315 4.80 25.95 19.05
N LYS A 316 4.93 26.98 18.21
CA LYS A 316 4.36 26.97 16.84
C LYS A 316 4.93 25.83 15.98
N PHE A 317 6.24 25.57 16.03
CA PHE A 317 6.86 24.46 15.30
C PHE A 317 6.38 23.10 15.79
N SER A 318 6.21 22.95 17.10
CA SER A 318 5.71 21.71 17.68
C SER A 318 4.29 21.42 17.20
N LYS A 319 3.40 22.43 17.24
CA LYS A 319 2.03 22.33 16.68
C LYS A 319 2.03 21.99 15.19
N LEU A 320 2.86 22.67 14.39
CA LEU A 320 2.99 22.40 12.95
C LEU A 320 3.46 20.97 12.65
N LYS A 321 4.39 20.43 13.47
CA LYS A 321 4.84 19.05 13.34
C LYS A 321 3.73 18.06 13.69
N GLU A 322 2.98 18.35 14.75
CA GLU A 322 1.84 17.54 15.21
C GLU A 322 0.71 17.51 14.17
N GLU A 323 0.31 18.68 13.66
CA GLU A 323 -0.66 18.82 12.55
C GLU A 323 -0.22 18.03 11.31
N ARG A 324 1.07 18.09 10.95
CA ARG A 324 1.61 17.27 9.85
C ARG A 324 1.47 15.79 10.14
N THR A 325 1.84 15.32 11.33
CA THR A 325 1.73 13.89 11.66
C THR A 325 0.29 13.40 11.61
N THR A 326 -0.67 14.21 12.09
CA THR A 326 -2.10 13.88 12.03
C THR A 326 -2.60 13.85 10.59
N SER A 327 -2.32 14.89 9.80
CA SER A 327 -2.72 14.95 8.38
C SER A 327 -2.16 13.79 7.55
N ILE A 328 -0.89 13.42 7.75
CA ILE A 328 -0.27 12.26 7.09
C ILE A 328 -0.93 10.95 7.55
N ALA A 329 -1.26 10.82 8.83
CA ALA A 329 -1.95 9.65 9.36
C ALA A 329 -3.37 9.51 8.77
N ASP A 330 -4.11 10.61 8.68
CA ASP A 330 -5.46 10.66 8.11
C ASP A 330 -5.44 10.28 6.63
N LEU A 331 -4.50 10.82 5.85
CA LEU A 331 -4.31 10.43 4.46
C LEU A 331 -4.02 8.94 4.32
N ARG A 332 -3.12 8.40 5.16
CA ARG A 332 -2.79 6.97 5.13
C ARG A 332 -3.96 6.08 5.54
N ALA A 333 -4.76 6.52 6.51
CA ALA A 333 -5.98 5.84 6.91
C ALA A 333 -7.01 5.82 5.76
N GLU A 334 -7.17 6.93 5.06
CA GLU A 334 -8.07 7.02 3.90
C GLU A 334 -7.58 6.17 2.72
N GLN A 335 -6.28 6.14 2.44
CA GLN A 335 -5.70 5.23 1.44
C GLN A 335 -6.05 3.76 1.76
N LEU A 336 -5.83 3.34 3.02
CA LEU A 336 -6.15 1.99 3.47
C LEU A 336 -7.65 1.69 3.37
N ARG A 337 -8.50 2.67 3.65
CA ARG A 337 -9.95 2.54 3.53
C ARG A 337 -10.38 2.30 2.08
N ILE A 338 -9.85 3.09 1.15
CA ILE A 338 -10.12 2.95 -0.29
C ILE A 338 -9.64 1.57 -0.78
N ILE A 339 -8.41 1.18 -0.45
CA ILE A 339 -7.85 -0.14 -0.85
C ILE A 339 -8.72 -1.28 -0.32
N LYS A 340 -9.07 -1.26 0.98
CA LYS A 340 -9.93 -2.30 1.57
C LYS A 340 -11.31 -2.35 0.94
N SER A 341 -11.93 -1.20 0.65
CA SER A 341 -13.23 -1.17 -0.02
C SER A 341 -13.16 -1.82 -1.40
N PHE A 342 -12.09 -1.59 -2.15
CA PHE A 342 -11.88 -2.16 -3.47
C PHE A 342 -11.58 -3.68 -3.40
N GLU A 343 -10.84 -4.13 -2.40
CA GLU A 343 -10.60 -5.56 -2.14
C GLU A 343 -11.91 -6.30 -1.84
N VAL A 344 -12.78 -5.71 -1.01
CA VAL A 344 -14.10 -6.28 -0.70
C VAL A 344 -15.00 -6.29 -1.95
N GLU A 345 -15.01 -5.21 -2.73
CA GLU A 345 -15.76 -5.15 -3.99
C GLU A 345 -15.28 -6.19 -5.01
N LYS A 346 -13.96 -6.37 -5.14
CA LYS A 346 -13.36 -7.42 -5.95
C LYS A 346 -13.79 -8.80 -5.46
N GLU A 347 -13.65 -9.09 -4.17
CA GLU A 347 -13.96 -10.40 -3.61
C GLU A 347 -15.44 -10.75 -3.79
N THR A 348 -16.33 -9.81 -3.49
CA THR A 348 -17.78 -9.99 -3.66
C THR A 348 -18.17 -10.18 -5.12
N THR A 349 -17.62 -9.38 -6.04
CA THR A 349 -17.93 -9.47 -7.48
C THR A 349 -17.38 -10.75 -8.10
N VAL A 350 -16.12 -11.09 -7.83
CA VAL A 350 -15.49 -12.33 -8.34
C VAL A 350 -16.22 -13.55 -7.79
N THR A 351 -16.56 -13.57 -6.50
CA THR A 351 -17.30 -14.68 -5.88
C THR A 351 -18.69 -14.82 -6.48
N ARG A 352 -19.41 -13.70 -6.69
CA ARG A 352 -20.72 -13.72 -7.34
C ARG A 352 -20.62 -14.28 -8.77
N LYS A 353 -19.64 -13.81 -9.55
CA LYS A 353 -19.47 -14.26 -10.93
C LYS A 353 -19.00 -15.71 -11.02
N ALA A 354 -18.17 -16.18 -10.09
CA ALA A 354 -17.79 -17.58 -10.00
C ALA A 354 -19.02 -18.49 -9.80
N LYS A 355 -19.91 -18.13 -8.86
CA LYS A 355 -21.18 -18.85 -8.66
C LYS A 355 -22.07 -18.84 -9.90
N GLU A 356 -22.11 -17.73 -10.63
CA GLU A 356 -22.86 -17.62 -11.89
C GLU A 356 -22.28 -18.54 -12.98
N VAL A 357 -20.95 -18.58 -13.11
CA VAL A 357 -20.24 -19.49 -14.01
C VAL A 357 -20.52 -20.95 -13.66
N ASP A 358 -20.44 -21.31 -12.37
CA ASP A 358 -20.71 -22.68 -11.91
C ASP A 358 -22.15 -23.10 -12.25
N LEU A 359 -23.13 -22.22 -12.03
CA LEU A 359 -24.53 -22.47 -12.37
C LEU A 359 -24.76 -22.61 -13.89
N GLU A 360 -24.09 -21.79 -14.70
CA GLU A 360 -24.14 -21.89 -16.17
C GLU A 360 -23.54 -23.20 -16.68
N ILE A 361 -22.41 -23.62 -16.10
CA ILE A 361 -21.77 -24.91 -16.40
C ILE A 361 -22.70 -26.06 -16.01
N GLU A 362 -23.24 -26.08 -14.79
CA GLU A 362 -24.13 -27.13 -14.31
C GLU A 362 -25.38 -27.25 -15.20
N LYS A 363 -25.96 -26.11 -15.62
CA LYS A 363 -27.10 -26.09 -16.54
C LYS A 363 -26.73 -26.69 -17.90
N LYS A 364 -25.56 -26.34 -18.44
CA LYS A 364 -25.09 -26.86 -19.74
C LYS A 364 -24.75 -28.35 -19.68
N GLU A 365 -24.19 -28.83 -18.58
CA GLU A 365 -23.95 -30.25 -18.32
C GLU A 365 -25.27 -31.04 -18.32
N LYS A 366 -26.27 -30.58 -17.58
CA LYS A 366 -27.60 -31.22 -17.55
C LYS A 366 -28.28 -31.26 -18.92
N GLU A 367 -28.19 -30.17 -19.68
CA GLU A 367 -28.71 -30.10 -21.05
C GLU A 367 -28.01 -31.11 -21.97
N THR A 368 -26.68 -31.18 -21.88
CA THR A 368 -25.86 -32.11 -22.66
C THR A 368 -26.16 -33.56 -22.30
N ASP A 369 -26.31 -33.88 -21.00
CA ASP A 369 -26.65 -35.22 -20.53
C ASP A 369 -28.05 -35.66 -20.98
N LEU A 370 -29.04 -34.77 -20.93
CA LEU A 370 -30.39 -35.04 -21.44
C LEU A 370 -30.36 -35.32 -22.94
N THR A 371 -29.59 -34.53 -23.69
CA THR A 371 -29.44 -34.70 -25.14
C THR A 371 -28.75 -36.02 -25.48
N ASN A 372 -27.64 -36.34 -24.82
CA ASN A 372 -26.93 -37.60 -24.94
C ASN A 372 -27.83 -38.82 -24.63
N LYS A 373 -28.65 -38.71 -23.58
CA LYS A 373 -29.60 -39.76 -23.19
C LYS A 373 -30.67 -39.96 -24.26
N LYS A 374 -31.17 -38.87 -24.85
CA LYS A 374 -32.14 -38.92 -25.94
C LYS A 374 -31.55 -39.58 -27.19
N ILE A 375 -30.36 -39.16 -27.62
CA ILE A 375 -29.64 -39.76 -28.76
C ILE A 375 -29.50 -41.28 -28.60
N ARG A 376 -29.08 -41.74 -27.42
CA ARG A 376 -28.96 -43.18 -27.12
C ARG A 376 -30.29 -43.91 -27.14
N SER A 377 -31.33 -43.30 -26.58
CA SER A 377 -32.68 -43.88 -26.55
C SER A 377 -33.27 -44.02 -27.96
N ASP A 378 -33.16 -42.97 -28.76
CA ASP A 378 -33.69 -42.93 -30.13
C ASP A 378 -32.98 -43.96 -31.01
N PHE A 379 -31.65 -44.08 -30.88
CA PHE A 379 -30.88 -45.12 -31.58
C PHE A 379 -31.28 -46.54 -31.17
N GLU A 380 -31.46 -46.82 -29.88
CA GLU A 380 -31.82 -48.17 -29.42
C GLU A 380 -33.23 -48.58 -29.89
N VAL A 381 -34.17 -47.63 -29.95
CA VAL A 381 -35.50 -47.85 -30.53
C VAL A 381 -35.39 -48.16 -32.02
N ASP A 382 -34.65 -47.37 -32.77
CA ASP A 382 -34.40 -47.58 -34.21
C ASP A 382 -33.76 -48.94 -34.48
N ARG A 383 -32.69 -49.28 -33.73
CA ARG A 383 -31.98 -50.56 -33.82
C ARG A 383 -32.94 -51.73 -33.59
N LYS A 384 -33.76 -51.66 -32.54
CA LYS A 384 -34.74 -52.71 -32.21
C LYS A 384 -35.78 -52.86 -33.31
N ASN A 385 -36.27 -51.75 -33.88
CA ASN A 385 -37.24 -51.76 -34.97
C ASN A 385 -36.65 -52.39 -36.25
N MET A 386 -35.42 -52.02 -36.62
CA MET A 386 -34.71 -52.58 -37.77
C MET A 386 -34.50 -54.10 -37.62
N LEU A 387 -33.98 -54.54 -36.46
CA LEU A 387 -33.76 -55.97 -36.19
C LEU A 387 -35.06 -56.77 -36.13
N ASN A 388 -36.11 -56.27 -35.48
CA ASN A 388 -37.38 -56.97 -35.40
C ASN A 388 -38.02 -57.14 -36.78
N SER A 389 -37.95 -56.11 -37.63
CA SER A 389 -38.48 -56.16 -39.00
C SER A 389 -37.73 -57.20 -39.83
N ALA A 390 -36.40 -57.18 -39.81
CA ALA A 390 -35.56 -58.13 -40.55
C ALA A 390 -35.75 -59.58 -40.05
N ASN A 391 -35.74 -59.80 -38.72
CA ASN A 391 -35.95 -61.11 -38.12
C ASN A 391 -37.34 -61.68 -38.43
N LYS A 392 -38.38 -60.83 -38.48
CA LYS A 392 -39.74 -61.27 -38.85
C LYS A 392 -39.78 -61.79 -40.29
N LYS A 393 -39.15 -61.09 -41.23
CA LYS A 393 -39.06 -61.52 -42.63
C LYS A 393 -38.26 -62.81 -42.78
N LEU A 394 -37.10 -62.89 -42.13
CA LEU A 394 -36.26 -64.10 -42.14
C LEU A 394 -36.99 -65.32 -41.57
N LYS A 395 -37.71 -65.15 -40.45
CA LYS A 395 -38.51 -66.21 -39.83
C LYS A 395 -39.62 -66.70 -40.77
N LEU A 396 -40.28 -65.78 -41.48
CA LEU A 396 -41.31 -66.13 -42.46
C LEU A 396 -40.72 -66.91 -43.63
N ALA A 397 -39.60 -66.45 -44.22
CA ALA A 397 -38.91 -67.14 -45.30
C ALA A 397 -38.46 -68.55 -44.88
N THR A 398 -37.88 -68.68 -43.69
CA THR A 398 -37.46 -69.98 -43.13
C THR A 398 -38.65 -70.92 -42.92
N THR A 399 -39.77 -70.41 -42.40
CA THR A 399 -40.99 -71.20 -42.20
C THR A 399 -41.60 -71.65 -43.53
N ASN A 400 -41.58 -70.80 -44.54
CA ASN A 400 -42.07 -71.14 -45.87
C ASN A 400 -41.21 -72.23 -46.51
N LEU A 401 -39.88 -72.12 -46.42
CA LEU A 401 -38.98 -73.16 -46.91
C LEU A 401 -39.21 -74.51 -46.20
N ASP A 402 -39.32 -74.51 -44.86
CA ASP A 402 -39.61 -75.74 -44.09
C ASP A 402 -40.96 -76.38 -44.50
N LYS A 403 -42.00 -75.57 -44.74
CA LYS A 403 -43.28 -76.07 -45.27
C LYS A 403 -43.11 -76.71 -46.65
N THR A 404 -42.38 -76.07 -47.56
CA THR A 404 -42.11 -76.60 -48.90
C THR A 404 -41.35 -77.93 -48.84
N ILE A 405 -40.31 -78.01 -48.01
CA ILE A 405 -39.54 -79.24 -47.79
C ILE A 405 -40.43 -80.36 -47.24
N LYS A 406 -41.29 -80.06 -46.26
CA LYS A 406 -42.24 -81.04 -45.70
C LYS A 406 -43.25 -81.54 -46.73
N LYS A 407 -43.80 -80.66 -47.58
CA LYS A 407 -44.68 -81.08 -48.68
C LYS A 407 -43.96 -82.05 -49.62
N TYR A 408 -42.74 -81.71 -50.04
CA TYR A 408 -41.93 -82.56 -50.91
C TYR A 408 -41.63 -83.92 -50.27
N HIS A 409 -41.22 -83.92 -48.99
CA HIS A 409 -40.95 -85.16 -48.25
C HIS A 409 -42.19 -86.06 -48.15
N ASN A 410 -43.36 -85.49 -47.88
CA ASN A 410 -44.63 -86.22 -47.84
C ASN A 410 -45.03 -86.77 -49.21
N PHE A 411 -44.83 -85.99 -50.28
CA PHE A 411 -45.04 -86.46 -51.65
C PHE A 411 -44.15 -87.67 -51.96
N PHE A 412 -42.84 -87.56 -51.72
CA PHE A 412 -41.89 -88.64 -51.97
C PHE A 412 -42.23 -89.91 -51.18
N ARG A 413 -42.59 -89.76 -49.89
CA ARG A 413 -43.02 -90.87 -49.03
C ARG A 413 -44.29 -91.56 -49.55
N ASN A 414 -45.27 -90.79 -50.02
CA ASN A 414 -46.52 -91.34 -50.55
C ASN A 414 -46.31 -92.02 -51.91
N SER A 415 -45.55 -91.40 -52.82
CA SER A 415 -45.20 -91.99 -54.12
C SER A 415 -44.43 -93.30 -53.97
N THR A 416 -43.42 -93.35 -53.10
CA THR A 416 -42.68 -94.59 -52.82
C THR A 416 -43.58 -95.70 -52.25
N GLN A 417 -44.54 -95.37 -51.39
CA GLN A 417 -45.52 -96.32 -50.87
C GLN A 417 -46.48 -96.85 -51.96
N VAL A 418 -46.94 -95.98 -52.86
CA VAL A 418 -47.82 -96.36 -53.98
C VAL A 418 -47.11 -97.29 -54.96
N ILE A 419 -45.87 -96.96 -55.34
CA ILE A 419 -45.05 -97.79 -56.23
C ILE A 419 -44.78 -99.16 -55.58
N SER A 420 -44.37 -99.18 -54.30
CA SER A 420 -44.08 -100.42 -53.57
C SER A 420 -45.29 -101.36 -53.44
N ASN A 421 -46.49 -100.81 -53.24
CA ASN A 421 -47.70 -101.62 -53.12
C ASN A 421 -48.13 -102.24 -54.46
N ARG A 422 -47.82 -101.58 -55.59
CA ARG A 422 -48.20 -102.05 -56.93
C ARG A 422 -47.19 -102.99 -57.56
N SER A 423 -45.90 -102.88 -57.24
CA SER A 423 -44.89 -103.86 -57.65
C SER A 423 -45.03 -105.21 -56.95
N SER A 424 -45.84 -105.28 -55.89
CA SER A 424 -46.14 -106.48 -55.10
C SER A 424 -47.40 -107.23 -55.55
N GLN A 425 -48.22 -106.62 -56.43
CA GLN A 425 -49.41 -107.20 -57.07
C GLN A 425 -49.08 -107.66 -58.48
#